data_AF-A0A1G2MZW0-F1
#
_entry.id   AF-A0A1G2MZW0-F1
#
_cell.length_a   1.000
_cell.length_b   1.000
_cell.length_c   1.000
_cell.angle_alpha   90.00
_cell.angle_beta   90.00
_cell.angle_gamma   90.00
#
_symmetry.space_group_name_H-M   'P 1'
#
loop_
_entity.id
_entity.type
_entity.pdbx_description
1 polymer ?
#
loop_
_entity_poly.entity_id
_entity_poly.type
_entity_poly.pdbx_seq_one_letter_code
_entity_poly.pdbx_strand_id
1 'polypeptide(L)'
;MVPKKFPKEDTVNFFGFEKFENIGEDFVFIDARINFKSLEAEEYKNKKLVYYELEEPNRFFSKDPKFRRDDYGDEHFYKILSACPYTTEWLNKKQGNEKRTYVFVPFNEDYTPPKAEKIYDVIYIGGIHSSHILNTIKTIKKFNHKYISLSETLTYKLWRNTKIARKILSYVPKTKNKYITDQNISYKEKLKLTSQSKITVVHTLLNANARHVANIQNTEDWESNKAFAYIPKKSFLSSFGNYIFQREYPVPQQKGRIFEAVFCRSLLLCQKDPFREIERYFEKDKEFVYFEPGHLEEKIRAILNDWPKYSIMVENAFNRAQREYTTRSFVEKYLKQ
;
A
#
# COMPACT_ATOMS: atom_id res chain seq x y z
N MET A 1 13.52 -19.28 6.17
CA MET A 1 13.05 -17.88 6.19
C MET A 1 13.98 -16.98 6.99
N VAL A 2 14.21 -15.73 6.57
CA VAL A 2 15.06 -14.73 7.28
C VAL A 2 14.23 -13.96 8.33
N PRO A 3 14.75 -13.66 9.53
CA PRO A 3 14.01 -12.97 10.59
C PRO A 3 13.52 -11.57 10.18
N LYS A 4 12.23 -11.29 10.42
CA LYS A 4 11.53 -10.05 10.04
C LYS A 4 11.58 -8.99 11.15
N LYS A 5 11.66 -7.69 10.78
CA LYS A 5 11.49 -6.54 11.68
C LYS A 5 10.27 -5.69 11.27
N PHE A 6 9.06 -6.23 11.45
CA PHE A 6 7.82 -5.47 11.25
C PHE A 6 7.05 -5.31 12.56
N PRO A 7 6.19 -4.28 12.69
CA PRO A 7 5.14 -4.30 13.71
C PRO A 7 4.38 -5.62 13.65
N LYS A 8 4.01 -6.20 14.80
CA LYS A 8 3.32 -7.51 14.86
C LYS A 8 2.10 -7.55 13.93
N GLU A 9 1.37 -6.45 13.83
CA GLU A 9 0.12 -6.33 13.07
C GLU A 9 0.31 -5.87 11.61
N ASP A 10 1.54 -5.87 11.09
CA ASP A 10 1.79 -5.59 9.67
C ASP A 10 1.26 -6.73 8.79
N THR A 11 0.54 -6.39 7.71
CA THR A 11 -0.06 -7.36 6.78
C THR A 11 0.97 -8.35 6.21
N VAL A 12 2.23 -7.94 6.04
CA VAL A 12 3.31 -8.82 5.52
C VAL A 12 3.58 -10.04 6.42
N ASN A 13 3.25 -9.95 7.71
CA ASN A 13 3.38 -11.09 8.63
C ASN A 13 2.28 -12.13 8.44
N PHE A 14 1.23 -11.83 7.67
CA PHE A 14 0.05 -12.67 7.54
C PHE A 14 -0.10 -13.28 6.14
N PHE A 15 0.87 -13.13 5.24
CA PHE A 15 0.78 -13.70 3.89
C PHE A 15 0.81 -15.23 3.87
N GLY A 16 1.37 -15.91 4.87
CA GLY A 16 1.28 -17.36 4.96
C GLY A 16 2.17 -18.12 3.97
N PHE A 17 3.27 -17.52 3.52
CA PHE A 17 4.19 -18.14 2.56
C PHE A 17 4.89 -19.38 3.13
N GLU A 18 5.00 -19.50 4.45
CA GLU A 18 5.61 -20.64 5.14
C GLU A 18 4.96 -21.98 4.80
N LYS A 19 3.68 -21.97 4.42
CA LYS A 19 2.93 -23.18 4.03
C LYS A 19 3.40 -23.75 2.69
N PHE A 20 4.18 -22.98 1.95
CA PHE A 20 4.64 -23.29 0.61
C PHE A 20 6.16 -23.44 0.54
N GLU A 21 6.86 -23.59 1.68
CA GLU A 21 8.32 -23.77 1.73
C GLU A 21 8.82 -24.97 0.90
N ASN A 22 7.98 -25.98 0.68
CA ASN A 22 8.31 -27.17 -0.10
C ASN A 22 7.91 -27.05 -1.59
N ILE A 23 7.55 -25.86 -2.05
CA ILE A 23 7.04 -25.65 -3.41
C ILE A 23 8.11 -24.98 -4.28
N GLY A 24 8.77 -25.78 -5.10
CA GLY A 24 9.60 -25.31 -6.21
C GLY A 24 11.10 -25.49 -6.02
N GLU A 25 11.85 -25.02 -7.02
CA GLU A 25 13.29 -25.22 -7.23
C GLU A 25 14.21 -24.78 -6.09
N ASP A 26 15.52 -24.95 -6.29
CA ASP A 26 16.61 -24.51 -5.43
C ASP A 26 16.74 -22.96 -5.33
N PHE A 27 15.73 -22.31 -4.77
CA PHE A 27 15.68 -20.87 -4.56
C PHE A 27 15.29 -20.49 -3.13
N VAL A 28 15.65 -19.27 -2.73
CA VAL A 28 15.27 -18.67 -1.46
C VAL A 28 14.33 -17.51 -1.72
N PHE A 29 13.10 -17.64 -1.23
CA PHE A 29 12.11 -16.57 -1.28
C PHE A 29 12.29 -15.60 -0.12
N ILE A 30 12.28 -14.31 -0.45
CA ILE A 30 12.46 -13.22 0.48
C ILE A 30 11.21 -12.33 0.40
N ASP A 31 10.36 -12.40 1.41
CA ASP A 31 9.06 -11.69 1.45
C ASP A 31 9.07 -10.41 2.31
N ALA A 32 10.26 -9.94 2.71
CA ALA A 32 10.41 -8.90 3.73
C ALA A 32 11.61 -7.97 3.48
N ARG A 33 11.64 -6.86 4.22
CA ARG A 33 12.83 -6.00 4.35
C ARG A 33 13.94 -6.81 5.04
N ILE A 34 14.80 -7.43 4.24
CA ILE A 34 15.96 -8.16 4.72
C ILE A 34 17.07 -7.20 5.13
N ASN A 35 17.80 -7.59 6.17
CA ASN A 35 19.13 -7.05 6.39
C ASN A 35 20.05 -7.67 5.33
N PHE A 36 20.34 -6.96 4.24
CA PHE A 36 21.11 -7.51 3.09
C PHE A 36 22.44 -8.15 3.49
N LYS A 37 23.04 -7.78 4.63
CA LYS A 37 24.21 -8.48 5.19
C LYS A 37 23.98 -9.96 5.47
N SER A 38 22.75 -10.38 5.78
CA SER A 38 22.45 -11.80 6.00
C SER A 38 22.48 -12.59 4.70
N LEU A 39 22.34 -11.95 3.53
CA LEU A 39 22.44 -12.63 2.23
C LEU A 39 23.89 -13.00 1.87
N GLU A 40 24.88 -12.47 2.58
CA GLU A 40 26.28 -12.88 2.44
C GLU A 40 26.59 -14.19 3.19
N ALA A 41 25.63 -14.71 3.96
CA ALA A 41 25.80 -15.98 4.66
C ALA A 41 25.98 -17.14 3.66
N GLU A 42 26.82 -18.10 4.04
CA GLU A 42 27.20 -19.24 3.19
C GLU A 42 25.99 -20.04 2.68
N GLU A 43 24.92 -20.08 3.47
CA GLU A 43 23.66 -20.75 3.12
C GLU A 43 22.96 -20.16 1.87
N TYR A 44 23.27 -18.91 1.47
CA TYR A 44 22.64 -18.23 0.34
C TYR A 44 23.52 -18.11 -0.90
N LYS A 45 24.85 -18.29 -0.78
CA LYS A 45 25.81 -17.95 -1.85
C LYS A 45 25.58 -18.65 -3.19
N ASN A 46 24.95 -19.83 -3.17
CA ASN A 46 24.69 -20.64 -4.37
C ASN A 46 23.20 -20.82 -4.67
N LYS A 47 22.32 -20.10 -3.99
CA LYS A 47 20.87 -20.22 -4.16
C LYS A 47 20.36 -19.12 -5.08
N LYS A 48 19.36 -19.44 -5.91
CA LYS A 48 18.62 -18.41 -6.64
C LYS A 48 17.85 -17.55 -5.61
N LEU A 49 18.08 -16.25 -5.56
CA LEU A 49 17.37 -15.37 -4.63
C LEU A 49 16.16 -14.72 -5.32
N VAL A 50 14.96 -14.95 -4.80
CA VAL A 50 13.73 -14.31 -5.28
C VAL A 50 13.26 -13.29 -4.25
N TYR A 51 13.31 -12.00 -4.60
CA TYR A 51 12.96 -10.91 -3.70
C TYR A 51 11.58 -10.33 -3.97
N TYR A 52 10.77 -10.14 -2.93
CA TYR A 52 9.48 -9.49 -3.02
C TYR A 52 9.54 -8.04 -2.53
N GLU A 53 9.48 -7.10 -3.48
CA GLU A 53 9.53 -5.66 -3.27
C GLU A 53 8.12 -5.03 -3.20
N LEU A 54 7.74 -4.64 -1.99
CA LEU A 54 6.44 -4.01 -1.68
C LEU A 54 6.53 -2.49 -1.49
N GLU A 55 7.74 -1.94 -1.44
CA GLU A 55 7.99 -0.52 -1.19
C GLU A 55 8.18 0.28 -2.47
N GLU A 56 8.04 -0.30 -3.67
CA GLU A 56 8.11 0.49 -4.89
C GLU A 56 6.80 1.23 -5.17
N PRO A 57 6.85 2.49 -5.64
CA PRO A 57 8.02 3.34 -5.88
C PRO A 57 8.49 4.16 -4.64
N ASN A 58 7.87 3.94 -3.48
CA ASN A 58 8.18 4.62 -2.20
C ASN A 58 9.67 4.54 -1.80
N ARG A 59 10.43 3.52 -2.23
CA ARG A 59 11.88 3.43 -1.94
C ARG A 59 12.66 4.68 -2.36
N PHE A 60 12.24 5.32 -3.45
CA PHE A 60 12.86 6.54 -3.96
C PHE A 60 12.50 7.81 -3.15
N PHE A 61 11.59 7.71 -2.17
CA PHE A 61 11.26 8.81 -1.26
C PHE A 61 12.30 8.98 -0.16
N SER A 62 13.19 8.00 0.04
CA SER A 62 14.27 8.07 1.02
C SER A 62 15.59 8.52 0.40
N LYS A 63 16.49 9.04 1.24
CA LYS A 63 17.92 9.21 0.92
C LYS A 63 18.78 8.07 1.48
N ASP A 64 18.19 7.18 2.27
CA ASP A 64 18.90 6.05 2.87
C ASP A 64 19.24 5.04 1.78
N PRO A 65 20.53 4.84 1.44
CA PRO A 65 20.94 3.96 0.36
C PRO A 65 20.52 2.51 0.62
N LYS A 66 20.42 2.08 1.89
CA LYS A 66 19.94 0.73 2.25
C LYS A 66 18.47 0.55 1.90
N PHE A 67 17.64 1.57 2.16
CA PHE A 67 16.22 1.53 1.80
C PHE A 67 16.01 1.62 0.29
N ARG A 68 16.86 2.39 -0.40
CA ARG A 68 16.85 2.48 -1.87
C ARG A 68 17.40 1.23 -2.55
N ARG A 69 18.15 0.40 -1.81
CA ARG A 69 18.93 -0.75 -2.27
C ARG A 69 20.12 -0.38 -3.15
N ASP A 70 20.63 0.84 -2.97
CA ASP A 70 21.82 1.32 -3.69
C ASP A 70 23.11 0.62 -3.19
N ASP A 71 23.13 0.14 -1.94
CA ASP A 71 24.29 -0.53 -1.32
C ASP A 71 24.48 -2.01 -1.72
N TYR A 72 23.42 -2.66 -2.23
CA TYR A 72 23.43 -4.09 -2.58
C TYR A 72 23.15 -4.27 -4.07
N GLY A 73 22.30 -3.44 -4.68
CA GLY A 73 21.98 -3.55 -6.10
C GLY A 73 21.00 -4.70 -6.42
N ASP A 74 20.52 -4.72 -7.66
CA ASP A 74 19.55 -5.72 -8.14
C ASP A 74 20.24 -6.99 -8.68
N GLU A 75 21.55 -6.96 -8.90
CA GLU A 75 22.39 -8.01 -9.47
C GLU A 75 22.36 -9.30 -8.66
N HIS A 76 22.29 -9.22 -7.33
CA HIS A 76 22.26 -10.39 -6.45
C HIS A 76 20.97 -11.21 -6.51
N PHE A 77 19.89 -10.64 -7.05
CA PHE A 77 18.63 -11.34 -7.14
C PHE A 77 18.53 -12.09 -8.47
N TYR A 78 18.05 -13.33 -8.41
CA TYR A 78 17.64 -14.06 -9.61
C TYR A 78 16.38 -13.43 -10.21
N LYS A 79 15.41 -13.09 -9.34
CA LYS A 79 14.13 -12.48 -9.72
C LYS A 79 13.67 -11.48 -8.65
N ILE A 80 13.03 -10.39 -9.07
CA ILE A 80 12.45 -9.40 -8.17
C ILE A 80 10.95 -9.26 -8.50
N LEU A 81 10.09 -9.68 -7.58
CA LEU A 81 8.66 -9.48 -7.68
C LEU A 81 8.32 -8.09 -7.13
N SER A 82 7.74 -7.19 -7.92
CA SER A 82 7.47 -5.80 -7.52
C SER A 82 5.99 -5.47 -7.55
N ALA A 83 5.52 -4.71 -6.57
CA ALA A 83 4.15 -4.20 -6.49
C ALA A 83 3.90 -2.94 -7.35
N CYS A 84 4.91 -2.41 -8.05
CA CYS A 84 4.76 -1.22 -8.90
C CYS A 84 5.07 -1.54 -10.37
N PRO A 85 4.07 -1.50 -11.27
CA PRO A 85 4.26 -1.89 -12.66
C PRO A 85 5.16 -0.89 -13.41
N TYR A 86 5.01 0.40 -13.11
CA TYR A 86 5.80 1.46 -13.75
C TYR A 86 7.29 1.41 -13.38
N THR A 87 7.59 1.13 -12.12
CA THR A 87 8.98 1.00 -11.66
C THR A 87 9.61 -0.29 -12.18
N THR A 88 8.82 -1.36 -12.29
CA THR A 88 9.22 -2.63 -12.94
C THR A 88 9.65 -2.37 -14.39
N GLU A 89 8.77 -1.77 -15.20
CA GLU A 89 9.04 -1.44 -16.61
C GLU A 89 10.29 -0.57 -16.75
N TRP A 90 10.38 0.49 -15.95
CA TRP A 90 11.49 1.44 -15.98
C TRP A 90 12.84 0.79 -15.66
N LEU A 91 12.94 0.01 -14.59
CA LEU A 91 14.21 -0.57 -14.17
C LEU A 91 14.67 -1.70 -15.09
N ASN A 92 13.75 -2.55 -15.54
CA ASN A 92 14.05 -3.57 -16.57
C ASN A 92 14.64 -2.91 -17.82
N LYS A 93 13.99 -1.83 -18.31
CA LYS A 93 14.49 -1.07 -19.46
C LYS A 93 15.86 -0.43 -19.19
N LYS A 94 16.01 0.25 -18.04
CA LYS A 94 17.25 0.94 -17.67
C LYS A 94 18.44 -0.04 -17.52
N GLN A 95 18.19 -1.23 -16.99
CA GLN A 95 19.21 -2.25 -16.75
C GLN A 95 19.39 -3.24 -17.91
N GLY A 96 18.59 -3.13 -18.97
CA GLY A 96 18.65 -4.04 -20.13
C GLY A 96 18.34 -5.50 -19.78
N ASN A 97 17.43 -5.76 -18.84
CA ASN A 97 17.07 -7.11 -18.41
C ASN A 97 15.57 -7.24 -18.08
N GLU A 98 15.10 -8.45 -17.78
CA GLU A 98 13.70 -8.73 -17.37
C GLU A 98 13.63 -9.31 -15.95
N LYS A 99 14.56 -8.92 -15.06
CA LYS A 99 14.68 -9.48 -13.71
C LYS A 99 13.47 -9.15 -12.84
N ARG A 100 12.81 -8.01 -13.09
CA ARG A 100 11.65 -7.56 -12.33
C ARG A 100 10.36 -8.03 -12.97
N THR A 101 9.47 -8.59 -12.15
CA THR A 101 8.12 -8.99 -12.55
C THR A 101 7.11 -8.24 -11.70
N TYR A 102 6.14 -7.59 -12.35
CA TYR A 102 5.03 -6.99 -11.64
C TYR A 102 4.09 -8.06 -11.07
N VAL A 103 3.75 -7.95 -9.78
CA VAL A 103 2.90 -8.90 -9.06
C VAL A 103 1.84 -8.19 -8.23
N PHE A 104 0.81 -8.93 -7.83
CA PHE A 104 -0.20 -8.44 -6.89
C PHE A 104 0.21 -8.68 -5.43
N VAL A 105 -0.36 -7.91 -4.50
CA VAL A 105 -0.26 -8.18 -3.05
C VAL A 105 -1.21 -9.32 -2.68
N PRO A 106 -0.70 -10.50 -2.28
CA PRO A 106 -1.58 -11.62 -1.98
C PRO A 106 -2.33 -11.44 -0.68
N PHE A 107 -3.44 -12.16 -0.56
CA PHE A 107 -4.13 -12.36 0.70
C PHE A 107 -4.08 -13.84 1.09
N ASN A 108 -3.75 -14.12 2.35
CA ASN A 108 -3.75 -15.48 2.87
C ASN A 108 -5.18 -15.94 3.11
N GLU A 109 -5.62 -16.89 2.30
CA GLU A 109 -7.00 -17.37 2.26
C GLU A 109 -7.50 -17.90 3.62
N ASP A 110 -6.61 -18.37 4.49
CA ASP A 110 -6.95 -18.87 5.84
C ASP A 110 -7.46 -17.76 6.77
N TYR A 111 -7.21 -16.50 6.44
CA TYR A 111 -7.73 -15.35 7.16
C TYR A 111 -9.03 -14.82 6.56
N THR A 112 -9.61 -15.47 5.55
CA THR A 112 -10.88 -15.04 4.97
C THR A 112 -11.97 -15.12 6.02
N PRO A 113 -12.57 -14.00 6.45
CA PRO A 113 -13.63 -14.05 7.44
C PRO A 113 -14.88 -14.71 6.84
N PRO A 114 -15.71 -15.39 7.66
CA PRO A 114 -17.02 -15.82 7.21
C PRO A 114 -17.87 -14.60 6.78
N LYS A 115 -18.88 -14.84 5.94
CA LYS A 115 -19.84 -13.81 5.58
C LYS A 115 -20.49 -13.26 6.86
N ALA A 116 -20.38 -11.95 7.06
CA ALA A 116 -20.85 -11.28 8.26
C ALA A 116 -22.01 -10.33 7.95
N GLU A 117 -22.86 -10.11 8.95
CA GLU A 117 -23.85 -9.03 8.94
C GLU A 117 -23.15 -7.67 8.83
N LYS A 118 -23.76 -6.76 8.07
CA LYS A 118 -23.24 -5.42 7.83
C LYS A 118 -23.73 -4.44 8.91
N ILE A 119 -22.88 -4.24 9.92
CA ILE A 119 -23.13 -3.39 11.09
C ILE A 119 -22.73 -1.93 10.82
N TYR A 120 -21.65 -1.70 10.08
CA TYR A 120 -21.11 -0.36 9.82
C TYR A 120 -21.35 0.06 8.37
N ASP A 121 -21.61 1.34 8.16
CA ASP A 121 -21.78 1.92 6.82
C ASP A 121 -20.44 1.97 6.08
N VAL A 122 -19.38 2.42 6.76
CA VAL A 122 -18.12 2.74 6.10
C VAL A 122 -16.91 2.58 7.02
N ILE A 123 -15.82 2.06 6.47
CA ILE A 123 -14.55 1.90 7.18
C ILE A 123 -13.39 2.48 6.38
N TYR A 124 -12.42 3.05 7.10
CA TYR A 124 -11.09 3.36 6.58
C TYR A 124 -10.01 2.77 7.48
N ILE A 125 -8.93 2.29 6.86
CA ILE A 125 -7.81 1.64 7.53
C ILE A 125 -6.52 2.28 7.06
N GLY A 126 -5.71 2.81 7.97
CA GLY A 126 -4.38 3.35 7.68
C GLY A 126 -4.07 4.64 8.43
N GLY A 127 -2.88 5.21 8.20
CA GLY A 127 -2.48 6.46 8.85
C GLY A 127 -2.95 7.72 8.10
N ILE A 128 -3.16 8.82 8.84
CA ILE A 128 -3.39 10.17 8.28
C ILE A 128 -2.04 10.80 7.93
N HIS A 129 -1.62 10.65 6.67
CA HIS A 129 -0.34 11.17 6.16
C HIS A 129 -0.49 12.29 5.13
N SER A 130 -1.72 12.69 4.80
CA SER A 130 -2.03 13.83 3.93
C SER A 130 -3.30 14.54 4.36
N SER A 131 -3.48 15.77 3.90
CA SER A 131 -4.71 16.56 4.10
C SER A 131 -5.92 15.87 3.48
N HIS A 132 -5.72 15.24 2.32
CA HIS A 132 -6.76 14.48 1.61
C HIS A 132 -7.30 13.32 2.44
N ILE A 133 -6.43 12.54 3.09
CA ILE A 133 -6.87 11.45 3.99
C ILE A 133 -7.58 12.02 5.21
N LEU A 134 -7.11 13.13 5.78
CA LEU A 134 -7.82 13.77 6.88
C LEU A 134 -9.24 14.18 6.48
N ASN A 135 -9.43 14.72 5.27
CA ASN A 135 -10.74 15.07 4.75
C ASN A 135 -11.61 13.82 4.55
N THR A 136 -11.03 12.73 4.02
CA THR A 136 -11.70 11.42 3.94
C THR A 136 -12.22 10.97 5.29
N ILE A 137 -11.38 11.00 6.34
CA ILE A 137 -11.77 10.63 7.70
C ILE A 137 -12.88 11.53 8.26
N LYS A 138 -12.78 12.85 8.05
CA LYS A 138 -13.82 13.79 8.47
C LYS A 138 -15.16 13.52 7.77
N THR A 139 -15.12 13.11 6.51
CA THR A 139 -16.32 12.79 5.74
C THR A 139 -16.97 11.50 6.22
N ILE A 140 -16.21 10.41 6.35
CA ILE A 140 -16.78 9.13 6.80
C ILE A 140 -17.34 9.23 8.23
N LYS A 141 -16.81 10.13 9.06
CA LYS A 141 -17.30 10.37 10.42
C LYS A 141 -18.79 10.75 10.49
N LYS A 142 -19.36 11.25 9.40
CA LYS A 142 -20.79 11.62 9.30
C LYS A 142 -21.74 10.40 9.23
N PHE A 143 -21.19 9.19 9.12
CA PHE A 143 -21.90 7.93 9.00
C PHE A 143 -21.60 7.01 10.18
N ASN A 144 -22.29 5.85 10.26
CA ASN A 144 -21.90 4.79 11.19
C ASN A 144 -20.58 4.17 10.72
N HIS A 145 -19.47 4.65 11.26
CA HIS A 145 -18.15 4.44 10.67
C HIS A 145 -17.14 3.80 11.61
N LYS A 146 -16.10 3.24 10.99
CA LYS A 146 -14.90 2.76 11.65
C LYS A 146 -13.65 3.41 11.04
N TYR A 147 -12.72 3.82 11.89
CA TYR A 147 -11.41 4.29 11.49
C TYR A 147 -10.33 3.57 12.32
N ILE A 148 -9.61 2.67 11.65
CA ILE A 148 -8.54 1.86 12.23
C ILE A 148 -7.17 2.46 11.89
N SER A 149 -6.34 2.69 12.92
CA SER A 149 -4.95 3.17 12.76
C SER A 149 -4.00 2.52 13.75
N LEU A 150 -2.78 2.23 13.29
CA LEU A 150 -1.65 1.77 14.12
C LEU A 150 -0.90 2.93 14.81
N SER A 151 -1.14 4.18 14.41
CA SER A 151 -0.47 5.34 15.00
C SER A 151 -1.45 6.25 15.73
N GLU A 152 -1.14 6.60 16.96
CA GLU A 152 -1.93 7.58 17.75
C GLU A 152 -1.71 9.02 17.26
N THR A 153 -0.58 9.29 16.61
CA THR A 153 -0.26 10.64 16.15
C THR A 153 -0.96 10.97 14.84
N LEU A 154 -1.62 12.13 14.78
CA LEU A 154 -1.76 12.84 13.50
C LEU A 154 -0.34 13.10 12.98
N THR A 155 0.09 12.36 11.97
CA THR A 155 1.33 12.63 11.25
C THR A 155 1.22 13.93 10.44
N TYR A 156 0.00 14.39 10.19
CA TYR A 156 -0.31 15.71 9.66
C TYR A 156 -0.09 16.81 10.71
N LYS A 157 1.17 17.18 10.94
CA LYS A 157 1.50 18.50 11.49
C LYS A 157 2.59 19.13 10.64
N LEU A 158 2.20 20.20 9.95
CA LEU A 158 2.98 21.10 9.09
C LEU A 158 4.36 21.53 9.64
N TRP A 159 4.62 21.32 10.93
CA TRP A 159 5.79 21.82 11.63
C TRP A 159 6.90 20.79 11.88
N ARG A 160 6.71 19.49 11.58
CA ARG A 160 7.66 18.43 11.99
C ARG A 160 9.05 18.45 11.32
N ASN A 161 9.28 19.32 10.35
CA ASN A 161 10.48 19.28 9.53
C ASN A 161 11.71 20.00 10.14
N THR A 162 11.54 20.85 11.17
CA THR A 162 12.70 21.46 11.84
C THR A 162 13.09 20.71 13.12
N LYS A 163 14.39 20.62 13.43
CA LYS A 163 14.89 20.04 14.69
C LYS A 163 14.26 20.74 15.91
N ILE A 164 14.05 22.06 15.81
CA ILE A 164 13.44 22.90 16.83
C ILE A 164 11.98 22.51 17.07
N ALA A 165 11.19 22.38 16.01
CA ALA A 165 9.80 21.97 16.14
C ALA A 165 9.65 20.54 16.65
N ARG A 166 10.56 19.62 16.30
CA ARG A 166 10.61 18.27 16.88
C ARG A 166 10.86 18.29 18.40
N LYS A 167 11.78 19.14 18.86
CA LYS A 167 12.08 19.35 20.29
C LYS A 167 10.91 20.02 21.02
N ILE A 168 10.25 21.01 20.42
CA ILE A 168 9.05 21.64 21.01
C ILE A 168 7.89 20.64 21.06
N LEU A 169 7.65 19.88 19.98
CA LEU A 169 6.60 18.87 19.89
C LEU A 169 6.84 17.65 20.81
N SER A 170 8.08 17.37 21.24
CA SER A 170 8.31 16.33 22.27
C SER A 170 7.82 16.73 23.66
N TYR A 171 7.65 18.04 23.91
CA TYR A 171 7.05 18.56 25.15
C TYR A 171 5.52 18.75 25.05
N VAL A 172 4.96 18.69 23.84
CA VAL A 172 3.49 18.75 23.65
C VAL A 172 2.92 17.36 23.94
N PRO A 173 1.97 17.22 24.89
CA PRO A 173 1.31 15.95 25.14
C PRO A 173 0.75 15.40 23.82
N LYS A 174 1.03 14.12 23.53
CA LYS A 174 0.47 13.44 22.36
C LYS A 174 -1.05 13.41 22.54
N THR A 175 -1.77 14.34 21.93
CA THR A 175 -3.23 14.31 21.95
C THR A 175 -3.69 13.12 21.13
N LYS A 176 -4.42 12.21 21.78
CA LYS A 176 -5.03 11.06 21.13
C LYS A 176 -5.83 11.55 19.93
N ASN A 177 -5.59 10.95 18.76
CA ASN A 177 -6.30 11.34 17.56
C ASN A 177 -7.80 11.04 17.74
N LYS A 178 -8.60 12.09 17.96
CA LYS A 178 -10.04 12.04 18.23
C LYS A 178 -10.89 11.39 17.14
N TYR A 179 -10.30 11.10 15.98
CA TYR A 179 -10.99 10.42 14.90
C TYR A 179 -10.87 8.90 14.97
N ILE A 180 -9.82 8.37 15.63
CA ILE A 180 -9.56 6.92 15.67
C ILE A 180 -10.66 6.24 16.50
N THR A 181 -11.38 5.31 15.90
CA THR A 181 -12.37 4.48 16.61
C THR A 181 -11.70 3.26 17.23
N ASP A 182 -10.72 2.68 16.54
CA ASP A 182 -10.06 1.44 16.93
C ASP A 182 -8.55 1.58 16.65
N GLN A 183 -7.74 1.34 17.68
CA GLN A 183 -6.32 1.63 17.65
C GLN A 183 -5.52 0.37 18.01
N ASN A 184 -4.46 0.09 17.25
CA ASN A 184 -3.55 -1.03 17.55
C ASN A 184 -4.27 -2.38 17.75
N ILE A 185 -5.38 -2.59 17.05
CA ILE A 185 -6.13 -3.84 17.10
C ILE A 185 -5.38 -4.93 16.34
N SER A 186 -5.67 -6.19 16.68
CA SER A 186 -5.08 -7.33 15.98
C SER A 186 -5.51 -7.38 14.51
N TYR A 187 -4.70 -8.04 13.67
CA TYR A 187 -5.04 -8.28 12.27
C TYR A 187 -6.39 -9.01 12.11
N LYS A 188 -6.68 -10.00 12.97
CA LYS A 188 -7.97 -10.72 12.96
C LYS A 188 -9.15 -9.78 13.30
N GLU A 189 -8.99 -8.93 14.30
CA GLU A 189 -10.03 -7.96 14.65
C GLU A 189 -10.23 -6.91 13.54
N LYS A 190 -9.14 -6.47 12.90
CA LYS A 190 -9.20 -5.60 11.71
C LYS A 190 -10.05 -6.23 10.60
N LEU A 191 -9.80 -7.50 10.26
CA LEU A 191 -10.57 -8.20 9.22
C LEU A 191 -12.04 -8.39 9.62
N LYS A 192 -12.32 -8.69 10.89
CA LYS A 192 -13.68 -8.78 11.42
C LYS A 192 -14.45 -7.45 11.29
N LEU A 193 -13.84 -6.33 11.72
CA LEU A 193 -14.48 -5.01 11.58
C LEU A 193 -14.69 -4.62 10.10
N THR A 194 -13.75 -5.00 9.25
CA THR A 194 -13.87 -4.79 7.80
C THR A 194 -15.01 -5.64 7.22
N SER A 195 -15.17 -6.89 7.67
CA SER A 195 -16.25 -7.76 7.18
C SER A 195 -17.63 -7.34 7.65
N GLN A 196 -17.70 -6.66 8.79
CA GLN A 196 -18.92 -6.03 9.30
C GLN A 196 -19.23 -4.67 8.64
N SER A 197 -18.35 -4.15 7.78
CA SER A 197 -18.55 -2.87 7.11
C SER A 197 -19.13 -3.06 5.70
N LYS A 198 -20.06 -2.20 5.29
CA LYS A 198 -20.60 -2.17 3.92
C LYS A 198 -19.56 -1.67 2.93
N ILE A 199 -18.90 -0.55 3.26
CA ILE A 199 -18.00 0.16 2.35
C ILE A 199 -16.60 0.24 2.98
N THR A 200 -15.56 -0.11 2.23
CA THR A 200 -14.18 0.23 2.58
C THR A 200 -13.67 1.31 1.63
N VAL A 201 -13.31 2.46 2.19
CA VAL A 201 -12.70 3.55 1.41
C VAL A 201 -11.23 3.24 1.17
N VAL A 202 -10.85 3.14 -0.10
CA VAL A 202 -9.49 2.81 -0.54
C VAL A 202 -8.93 3.86 -1.48
N HIS A 203 -7.60 3.87 -1.62
CA HIS A 203 -6.87 4.65 -2.61
C HIS A 203 -5.58 3.91 -2.98
N THR A 204 -5.12 4.08 -4.20
CA THR A 204 -3.88 3.49 -4.74
C THR A 204 -2.74 4.51 -4.81
N LEU A 205 -2.78 5.52 -3.94
CA LEU A 205 -1.85 6.63 -3.94
C LEU A 205 -0.93 6.69 -2.70
N LEU A 206 0.28 7.18 -2.94
CA LEU A 206 1.13 7.89 -2.01
C LEU A 206 1.17 9.37 -2.39
N ASN A 207 1.46 10.22 -1.41
CA ASN A 207 1.59 11.66 -1.60
C ASN A 207 3.05 12.07 -1.35
N ALA A 208 3.76 12.42 -2.44
CA ALA A 208 5.12 12.91 -2.39
C ALA A 208 5.14 14.38 -1.96
N ASN A 209 5.72 14.67 -0.79
CA ASN A 209 5.96 16.05 -0.34
C ASN A 209 7.26 16.60 -0.93
N ALA A 210 7.59 17.87 -0.65
CA ALA A 210 8.80 18.53 -1.16
C ALA A 210 10.11 17.74 -0.89
N ARG A 211 10.24 17.07 0.25
CA ARG A 211 11.41 16.24 0.56
C ARG A 211 11.45 14.98 -0.30
N HIS A 212 10.31 14.32 -0.49
CA HIS A 212 10.20 13.15 -1.37
C HIS A 212 10.53 13.55 -2.81
N VAL A 213 9.97 14.66 -3.31
CA VAL A 213 10.27 15.21 -4.64
C VAL A 213 11.77 15.43 -4.82
N ALA A 214 12.45 16.06 -3.85
CA ALA A 214 13.89 16.28 -3.93
C ALA A 214 14.70 14.96 -3.99
N ASN A 215 14.25 13.91 -3.30
CA ASN A 215 14.92 12.61 -3.31
C ASN A 215 14.70 11.86 -4.63
N ILE A 216 13.48 11.91 -5.16
CA ILE A 216 13.14 11.37 -6.48
C ILE A 216 13.99 12.05 -7.55
N GLN A 217 14.05 13.38 -7.54
CA GLN A 217 14.80 14.19 -8.52
C GLN A 217 16.32 13.97 -8.50
N ASN A 218 16.86 13.39 -7.41
CA ASN A 218 18.27 13.01 -7.34
C ASN A 218 18.52 11.58 -7.85
N THR A 219 17.46 10.86 -8.22
CA THR A 219 17.59 9.53 -8.85
C THR A 219 17.82 9.75 -10.34
N GLU A 220 18.89 9.17 -10.87
CA GLU A 220 19.21 9.25 -12.29
C GLU A 220 18.06 8.66 -13.14
N ASP A 221 17.67 9.38 -14.19
CA ASP A 221 16.63 9.01 -15.15
C ASP A 221 15.24 8.79 -14.51
N TRP A 222 14.94 9.47 -13.39
CA TRP A 222 13.63 9.34 -12.73
C TRP A 222 12.46 9.77 -13.61
N GLU A 223 12.68 10.69 -14.55
CA GLU A 223 11.63 11.26 -15.42
C GLU A 223 11.04 10.20 -16.37
N SER A 224 11.80 9.16 -16.70
CA SER A 224 11.33 8.07 -17.56
C SER A 224 10.50 7.04 -16.79
N ASN A 225 10.53 7.07 -15.44
CA ASN A 225 9.64 6.26 -14.62
C ASN A 225 8.24 6.88 -14.56
N LYS A 226 7.28 6.25 -15.23
CA LYS A 226 5.88 6.69 -15.28
C LYS A 226 5.22 6.80 -13.88
N ALA A 227 5.73 6.14 -12.85
CA ALA A 227 5.26 6.33 -11.46
C ALA A 227 5.45 7.78 -10.97
N PHE A 228 6.39 8.51 -11.57
CA PHE A 228 6.73 9.89 -11.22
C PHE A 228 6.23 10.91 -12.26
N ALA A 229 5.30 10.52 -13.14
CA ALA A 229 4.79 11.39 -14.21
C ALA A 229 4.21 12.73 -13.73
N TYR A 230 3.74 12.81 -12.48
CA TYR A 230 3.19 14.03 -11.88
C TYR A 230 4.19 14.80 -11.00
N ILE A 231 5.42 14.32 -10.85
CA ILE A 231 6.48 15.02 -10.10
C ILE A 231 7.01 16.16 -11.00
N PRO A 232 7.09 17.40 -10.50
CA PRO A 232 7.57 18.52 -11.31
C PRO A 232 9.06 18.37 -11.61
N LYS A 233 9.48 18.88 -12.77
CA LYS A 233 10.91 18.98 -13.10
C LYS A 233 11.65 19.88 -12.11
N LYS A 234 12.94 19.59 -11.91
CA LYS A 234 13.80 20.35 -10.99
C LYS A 234 14.02 21.75 -11.56
N SER A 235 13.46 22.75 -10.88
CA SER A 235 13.76 24.16 -11.11
C SER A 235 13.82 24.89 -9.77
N PHE A 236 14.45 26.07 -9.77
CA PHE A 236 14.50 26.90 -8.57
C PHE A 236 13.09 27.26 -8.09
N LEU A 237 12.22 27.67 -9.04
CA LEU A 237 10.82 28.01 -8.78
C LEU A 237 10.00 26.81 -8.27
N SER A 238 10.19 25.61 -8.83
CA SER A 238 9.46 24.42 -8.40
C SER A 238 9.90 23.97 -7.01
N SER A 239 11.20 24.04 -6.71
CA SER A 239 11.76 23.67 -5.41
C SER A 239 11.30 24.62 -4.30
N PHE A 240 11.39 25.94 -4.56
CA PHE A 240 10.93 26.96 -3.64
C PHE A 240 9.41 26.90 -3.44
N GLY A 241 8.64 26.83 -4.53
CA GLY A 241 7.18 26.73 -4.49
C GLY A 241 6.69 25.47 -3.78
N ASN A 242 7.30 24.31 -4.01
CA ASN A 242 6.94 23.06 -3.31
C ASN A 242 7.16 23.16 -1.81
N TYR A 243 8.24 23.82 -1.39
CA TYR A 243 8.54 24.02 0.02
C TYR A 243 7.58 25.00 0.69
N ILE A 244 7.34 26.15 0.06
CA ILE A 244 6.47 27.21 0.59
C ILE A 244 5.01 26.79 0.61
N PHE A 245 4.50 26.24 -0.49
CA PHE A 245 3.09 25.88 -0.65
C PHE A 245 2.78 24.44 -0.20
N GLN A 246 3.78 23.70 0.28
CA GLN A 246 3.65 22.31 0.78
C GLN A 246 2.86 21.41 -0.19
N ARG A 247 3.14 21.54 -1.48
CA ARG A 247 2.45 20.76 -2.52
C ARG A 247 2.74 19.27 -2.34
N GLU A 248 1.69 18.47 -2.53
CA GLU A 248 1.75 17.02 -2.56
C GLU A 248 1.50 16.54 -3.99
N TYR A 249 2.28 15.56 -4.42
CA TYR A 249 2.18 14.98 -5.75
C TYR A 249 1.79 13.51 -5.67
N PRO A 250 0.79 13.06 -6.45
CA PRO A 250 0.34 11.68 -6.41
C PRO A 250 1.38 10.75 -7.04
N VAL A 251 1.61 9.61 -6.38
CA VAL A 251 2.49 8.54 -6.83
C VAL A 251 1.75 7.21 -6.63
N PRO A 252 1.78 6.25 -7.58
CA PRO A 252 1.01 5.02 -7.45
C PRO A 252 1.63 4.12 -6.40
N GLN A 253 0.81 3.45 -5.60
CA GLN A 253 1.24 2.37 -4.71
C GLN A 253 0.09 1.39 -4.51
N GLN A 254 0.35 0.11 -4.81
CA GLN A 254 -0.55 -0.96 -4.43
C GLN A 254 -0.60 -1.09 -2.91
N LYS A 255 -1.79 -1.24 -2.33
CA LYS A 255 -1.97 -1.40 -0.89
C LYS A 255 -2.72 -2.69 -0.60
N GLY A 256 -2.22 -3.48 0.34
CA GLY A 256 -2.87 -4.73 0.78
C GLY A 256 -4.32 -4.55 1.22
N ARG A 257 -4.69 -3.37 1.73
CA ARG A 257 -6.07 -3.05 2.15
C ARG A 257 -7.14 -3.24 1.07
N ILE A 258 -6.77 -3.19 -0.21
CA ILE A 258 -7.70 -3.43 -1.33
C ILE A 258 -8.12 -4.91 -1.29
N PHE A 259 -7.16 -5.82 -1.26
CA PHE A 259 -7.44 -7.26 -1.18
C PHE A 259 -8.10 -7.62 0.14
N GLU A 260 -7.61 -7.08 1.27
CA GLU A 260 -8.25 -7.30 2.58
C GLU A 260 -9.74 -6.94 2.57
N ALA A 261 -10.11 -5.79 1.98
CA ALA A 261 -11.51 -5.37 1.88
C ALA A 261 -12.35 -6.33 1.03
N VAL A 262 -11.81 -6.81 -0.09
CA VAL A 262 -12.51 -7.75 -0.98
C VAL A 262 -12.72 -9.09 -0.29
N PHE A 263 -11.70 -9.67 0.34
CA PHE A 263 -11.85 -10.92 1.09
C PHE A 263 -12.79 -10.78 2.31
N CYS A 264 -12.94 -9.56 2.83
CA CYS A 264 -13.94 -9.23 3.85
C CYS A 264 -15.35 -8.97 3.29
N ARG A 265 -15.58 -9.08 1.98
CA ARG A 265 -16.85 -8.72 1.33
C ARG A 265 -17.30 -7.30 1.67
N SER A 266 -16.38 -6.35 1.72
CA SER A 266 -16.70 -4.93 1.86
C SER A 266 -16.55 -4.25 0.49
N LEU A 267 -17.50 -3.40 0.13
CA LEU A 267 -17.49 -2.71 -1.16
C LEU A 267 -16.25 -1.85 -1.28
N LEU A 268 -15.49 -2.06 -2.35
CA LEU A 268 -14.37 -1.20 -2.71
C LEU A 268 -14.88 0.14 -3.24
N LEU A 269 -14.88 1.16 -2.37
CA LEU A 269 -15.09 2.54 -2.75
C LEU A 269 -13.73 3.22 -2.94
N CYS A 270 -13.23 3.22 -4.17
CA CYS A 270 -11.91 3.72 -4.50
C CYS A 270 -11.96 5.20 -4.83
N GLN A 271 -10.99 5.96 -4.34
CA GLN A 271 -10.76 7.30 -4.84
C GLN A 271 -10.27 7.23 -6.29
N LYS A 272 -10.83 8.06 -7.16
CA LYS A 272 -10.32 8.19 -8.53
C LYS A 272 -8.97 8.88 -8.52
N ASP A 273 -8.03 8.31 -9.27
CA ASP A 273 -6.67 8.82 -9.41
C ASP A 273 -6.17 8.65 -10.86
N PRO A 274 -5.11 9.34 -11.26
CA PRO A 274 -4.65 9.31 -12.64
C PRO A 274 -4.01 7.98 -13.07
N PHE A 275 -3.55 7.14 -12.13
CA PHE A 275 -2.87 5.89 -12.43
C PHE A 275 -3.83 4.73 -12.60
N ARG A 276 -5.01 4.79 -11.96
CA ARG A 276 -6.07 3.78 -12.04
C ARG A 276 -5.58 2.37 -11.72
N GLU A 277 -4.65 2.24 -10.77
CA GLU A 277 -4.03 0.96 -10.44
C GLU A 277 -5.04 -0.12 -10.02
N ILE A 278 -6.17 0.27 -9.43
CA ILE A 278 -7.25 -0.67 -9.07
C ILE A 278 -7.86 -1.38 -10.30
N GLU A 279 -7.87 -0.75 -11.47
CA GLU A 279 -8.42 -1.33 -12.72
C GLU A 279 -7.57 -2.50 -13.25
N ARG A 280 -6.35 -2.68 -12.73
CA ARG A 280 -5.51 -3.85 -13.04
C ARG A 280 -6.01 -5.13 -12.36
N TYR A 281 -6.81 -4.98 -11.31
CA TYR A 281 -7.27 -6.08 -10.45
C TYR A 281 -8.77 -6.29 -10.50
N PHE A 282 -9.53 -5.21 -10.67
CA PHE A 282 -10.97 -5.22 -10.58
C PHE A 282 -11.59 -4.41 -11.71
N GLU A 283 -12.77 -4.82 -12.17
CA GLU A 283 -13.53 -4.16 -13.23
C GLU A 283 -14.46 -3.09 -12.63
N LYS A 284 -14.36 -1.86 -13.16
CA LYS A 284 -15.14 -0.71 -12.69
C LYS A 284 -16.63 -0.98 -12.87
N ASP A 285 -17.43 -0.59 -11.87
CA ASP A 285 -18.89 -0.73 -11.83
C ASP A 285 -19.40 -2.19 -11.83
N LYS A 286 -18.48 -3.17 -11.75
CA LYS A 286 -18.78 -4.61 -11.60
C LYS A 286 -18.19 -5.22 -10.33
N GLU A 287 -17.03 -4.74 -9.91
CA GLU A 287 -16.28 -5.25 -8.74
C GLU A 287 -15.86 -4.13 -7.78
N PHE A 288 -15.87 -2.87 -8.24
CA PHE A 288 -15.61 -1.71 -7.41
C PHE A 288 -16.29 -0.45 -7.99
N VAL A 289 -16.34 0.62 -7.19
CA VAL A 289 -16.79 1.94 -7.65
C VAL A 289 -15.80 3.05 -7.31
N TYR A 290 -15.75 4.06 -8.18
CA TYR A 290 -15.01 5.29 -7.92
C TYR A 290 -15.85 6.34 -7.18
N PHE A 291 -15.18 7.18 -6.40
CA PHE A 291 -15.61 8.54 -6.08
C PHE A 291 -14.57 9.56 -6.55
N GLU A 292 -15.05 10.73 -6.99
CA GLU A 292 -14.20 11.87 -7.29
C GLU A 292 -13.71 12.54 -5.99
N PRO A 293 -12.48 13.08 -5.93
CA PRO A 293 -12.03 13.87 -4.79
C PRO A 293 -13.04 14.98 -4.44
N GLY A 294 -13.47 15.04 -3.18
CA GLY A 294 -14.52 15.98 -2.72
C GLY A 294 -15.94 15.43 -2.74
N HIS A 295 -16.23 14.36 -3.49
CA HIS A 295 -17.57 13.77 -3.65
C HIS A 295 -17.79 12.48 -2.85
N LEU A 296 -16.95 12.22 -1.84
CA LEU A 296 -17.03 10.99 -1.04
C LEU A 296 -18.37 10.87 -0.30
N GLU A 297 -18.87 11.95 0.28
CA GLU A 297 -20.12 11.93 1.07
C GLU A 297 -21.33 11.56 0.20
N GLU A 298 -21.49 12.24 -0.92
CA GLU A 298 -22.53 11.99 -1.91
C GLU A 298 -22.50 10.53 -2.38
N LYS A 299 -21.30 10.03 -2.70
CA LYS A 299 -21.13 8.65 -3.16
C LYS A 299 -21.49 7.62 -2.10
N ILE A 300 -21.11 7.84 -0.83
CA ILE A 300 -21.50 6.95 0.28
C ILE A 300 -23.03 6.95 0.43
N ARG A 301 -23.69 8.11 0.44
CA ARG A 301 -25.16 8.19 0.55
C ARG A 301 -25.86 7.45 -0.59
N ALA A 302 -25.40 7.64 -1.82
CA ALA A 302 -25.94 6.93 -2.99
C ALA A 302 -25.79 5.41 -2.84
N ILE A 303 -24.63 4.93 -2.35
CA ILE A 303 -24.40 3.51 -2.12
C ILE A 303 -25.32 2.94 -1.04
N LEU A 304 -25.49 3.65 0.07
CA LEU A 304 -26.33 3.18 1.17
C LEU A 304 -27.80 3.13 0.79
N ASN A 305 -28.27 4.07 -0.03
CA ASN A 305 -29.65 4.13 -0.52
C ASN A 305 -30.00 3.00 -1.51
N ASP A 306 -29.00 2.42 -2.20
CA ASP A 306 -29.18 1.33 -3.17
C ASP A 306 -28.24 0.14 -2.85
N TRP A 307 -28.12 -0.21 -1.57
CA TRP A 307 -27.21 -1.27 -1.12
C TRP A 307 -27.39 -2.63 -1.84
N PRO A 308 -28.60 -3.10 -2.19
CA PRO A 308 -28.78 -4.36 -2.91
C PRO A 308 -27.96 -4.45 -4.20
N LYS A 309 -27.92 -3.37 -4.99
CA LYS A 309 -27.08 -3.29 -6.20
C LYS A 309 -25.60 -3.50 -5.90
N TYR A 310 -25.09 -2.81 -4.88
CA TYR A 310 -23.68 -2.87 -4.51
C TYR A 310 -23.29 -4.19 -3.83
N SER A 311 -24.24 -4.88 -3.20
CA SER A 311 -24.00 -6.21 -2.61
C SER A 311 -23.63 -7.27 -3.66
N ILE A 312 -24.17 -7.16 -4.88
CA ILE A 312 -23.79 -8.03 -6.01
C ILE A 312 -22.34 -7.74 -6.42
N MET A 313 -21.97 -6.45 -6.49
CA MET A 313 -20.63 -5.99 -6.81
C MET A 313 -19.58 -6.55 -5.84
N VAL A 314 -19.94 -6.59 -4.55
CA VAL A 314 -19.12 -7.18 -3.48
C VAL A 314 -18.87 -8.66 -3.71
N GLU A 315 -19.89 -9.45 -4.04
CA GLU A 315 -19.73 -10.89 -4.27
C GLU A 315 -18.93 -11.17 -5.55
N ASN A 316 -19.12 -10.37 -6.61
CA ASN A 316 -18.30 -10.46 -7.83
C ASN A 316 -16.81 -10.29 -7.51
N ALA A 317 -16.45 -9.22 -6.80
CA ALA A 317 -15.07 -8.95 -6.42
C ALA A 317 -14.50 -10.07 -5.55
N PHE A 318 -15.26 -10.54 -4.56
CA PHE A 318 -14.86 -11.64 -3.67
C PHE A 318 -14.57 -12.92 -4.47
N ASN A 319 -15.49 -13.32 -5.35
CA ASN A 319 -15.36 -14.53 -6.16
C ASN A 319 -14.14 -14.46 -7.09
N ARG A 320 -13.85 -13.30 -7.68
CA ARG A 320 -12.63 -13.10 -8.47
C ARG A 320 -11.39 -13.21 -7.60
N ALA A 321 -11.35 -12.52 -6.46
CA ALA A 321 -10.18 -12.51 -5.60
C ALA A 321 -9.84 -13.90 -5.03
N GLN A 322 -10.84 -14.72 -4.70
CA GLN A 322 -10.60 -16.11 -4.28
C GLN A 322 -9.89 -16.94 -5.35
N ARG A 323 -10.12 -16.67 -6.64
CA ARG A 323 -9.49 -17.39 -7.75
C ARG A 323 -8.13 -16.81 -8.15
N GLU A 324 -7.94 -15.51 -8.01
CA GLU A 324 -6.81 -14.82 -8.63
C GLU A 324 -5.79 -14.25 -7.64
N TYR A 325 -6.20 -13.89 -6.42
CA TYR A 325 -5.43 -13.02 -5.53
C TYR A 325 -5.12 -13.62 -4.14
N THR A 326 -5.17 -14.95 -4.03
CA THR A 326 -4.75 -15.67 -2.82
C THR A 326 -3.23 -15.85 -2.77
N THR A 327 -2.68 -16.17 -1.58
CA THR A 327 -1.27 -16.54 -1.45
C THR A 327 -0.96 -17.77 -2.29
N ARG A 328 -1.85 -18.76 -2.33
CA ARG A 328 -1.73 -19.92 -3.22
C ARG A 328 -1.62 -19.51 -4.69
N SER A 329 -2.51 -18.64 -5.16
CA SER A 329 -2.49 -18.16 -6.55
C SER A 329 -1.19 -17.41 -6.86
N PHE A 330 -0.66 -16.66 -5.90
CA PHE A 330 0.61 -15.96 -6.05
C PHE A 330 1.78 -16.94 -6.21
N VAL A 331 1.85 -17.96 -5.36
CA VAL A 331 2.89 -19.00 -5.41
C VAL A 331 2.82 -19.74 -6.74
N GLU A 332 1.62 -20.18 -7.14
CA GLU A 332 1.41 -20.89 -8.40
C GLU A 332 1.81 -20.05 -9.62
N LYS A 333 1.49 -18.76 -9.61
CA LYS A 333 1.73 -17.88 -10.74
C LYS A 333 3.17 -17.39 -10.83
N TYR A 334 3.85 -17.15 -9.72
CA TYR A 334 5.12 -16.41 -9.73
C TYR A 334 6.32 -17.20 -9.21
N LEU A 335 6.09 -18.26 -8.43
CA LEU A 335 7.13 -19.00 -7.71
C LEU A 335 7.26 -20.47 -8.15
N LYS A 336 6.22 -21.10 -8.70
CA LYS A 336 6.27 -22.45 -9.28
C LYS A 336 6.83 -22.53 -10.71
N GLN A 337 7.18 -21.38 -11.31
CA GLN A 337 7.57 -21.28 -12.72
C GLN A 337 9.00 -21.72 -12.98
#